data_AF-A0A519TW53-F1
#
_entry.id   AF-A0A519TW53-F1
#
_cell.length_a   1.000
_cell.length_b   1.000
_cell.length_c   1.000
_cell.angle_alpha   90.00
_cell.angle_beta   90.00
_cell.angle_gamma   90.00
#
_symmetry.space_group_name_H-M   'P 1'
#
loop_
_entity.id
_entity.type
_entity.pdbx_description
1 polymer ?
#
loop_
_entity_poly.entity_id
_entity_poly.type
_entity_poly.pdbx_seq_one_letter_code
_entity_poly.pdbx_strand_id
1 'polypeptide(L)'
;MKHGFFVLAFFILHGSLFAQTNVVLLHQLVDQSKSENERQKQARDKQAVTSANEEVNRGQMARLKSKYRELQSRFKVLGLAIDAAQIGIQATPIIGEIMDQQQQIISLASDDPLLIALALDVEADLVGQSHLLSNYLYGLAVSIADLNQMKSSDRKILFGHVLIELRRIAGASRGLAKSLLSASNKKRLNRLNPFGEYVQEDKRLVEDILRQIAILKQP
;
A
#
# COMPACT_ATOMS: atom_id res chain seq x y z
N MET A 1 -51.70 -99.85 -16.64
CA MET A 1 -52.21 -99.33 -15.35
C MET A 1 -51.35 -98.22 -14.72
N LYS A 2 -50.36 -97.61 -15.41
CA LYS A 2 -49.51 -96.53 -14.84
C LYS A 2 -49.93 -95.10 -15.22
N HIS A 3 -50.68 -94.92 -16.31
CA HIS A 3 -51.09 -93.58 -16.79
C HIS A 3 -52.35 -93.01 -16.11
N GLY A 4 -53.26 -93.85 -15.60
CA GLY A 4 -54.46 -93.38 -14.89
C GLY A 4 -54.18 -92.78 -13.51
N PHE A 5 -53.13 -93.24 -12.83
CA PHE A 5 -52.73 -92.73 -11.51
C PHE A 5 -52.10 -91.33 -11.60
N PHE A 6 -51.41 -91.05 -12.71
CA PHE A 6 -50.78 -89.74 -12.94
C PHE A 6 -51.81 -88.65 -13.27
N VAL A 7 -52.87 -88.99 -14.00
CA VAL A 7 -53.95 -88.05 -14.33
C VAL A 7 -54.81 -87.76 -13.09
N LEU A 8 -55.08 -88.75 -12.25
CA LEU A 8 -55.80 -88.57 -11.00
C LEU A 8 -55.00 -87.72 -9.99
N ALA A 9 -53.69 -87.95 -9.89
CA ALA A 9 -52.80 -87.13 -9.05
C ALA A 9 -52.72 -85.66 -9.54
N PHE A 10 -52.75 -85.44 -10.86
CA PHE A 10 -52.75 -84.10 -11.43
C PHE A 10 -54.05 -83.34 -11.10
N PHE A 11 -55.21 -84.00 -11.15
CA PHE A 11 -56.49 -83.36 -10.80
C PHE A 11 -56.65 -83.06 -9.31
N ILE A 12 -56.11 -83.89 -8.42
CA ILE A 12 -56.17 -83.68 -6.96
C ILE A 12 -55.25 -82.52 -6.52
N LEU A 13 -54.14 -82.27 -7.22
CA LEU A 13 -53.21 -81.17 -6.93
C LEU A 13 -53.69 -79.77 -7.39
N HIS A 14 -54.68 -79.69 -8.29
CA HIS A 14 -55.18 -78.40 -8.81
C HIS A 14 -56.45 -77.89 -8.10
N GLY A 15 -56.99 -78.63 -7.13
CA GLY A 15 -58.31 -78.37 -6.53
C GLY A 15 -58.42 -77.25 -5.50
N SER A 16 -57.34 -76.53 -5.16
CA SER A 16 -57.34 -75.62 -4.00
C SER A 16 -56.53 -74.34 -4.18
N LEU A 17 -56.59 -73.70 -5.35
CA LEU A 17 -56.07 -72.32 -5.50
C LEU A 17 -57.23 -71.33 -5.49
N PHE A 18 -57.90 -71.22 -4.34
CA PHE A 18 -58.70 -70.04 -4.05
C PHE A 18 -57.72 -68.92 -3.66
N ALA A 19 -57.41 -68.04 -4.60
CA ALA A 19 -56.84 -66.74 -4.27
C ALA A 19 -57.90 -65.97 -3.48
N GLN A 20 -57.91 -66.13 -2.16
CA GLN A 20 -58.75 -65.31 -1.29
C GLN A 20 -58.20 -63.88 -1.35
N THR A 21 -58.97 -62.98 -1.97
CA THR A 21 -58.76 -61.54 -1.79
C THR A 21 -58.86 -61.26 -0.31
N ASN A 22 -57.71 -61.01 0.32
CA ASN A 22 -57.68 -60.65 1.73
C ASN A 22 -58.19 -59.21 1.85
N VAL A 23 -59.51 -59.08 1.97
CA VAL A 23 -60.24 -57.81 2.06
C VAL A 23 -59.69 -56.95 3.20
N VAL A 24 -59.21 -57.57 4.28
CA VAL A 24 -58.57 -56.88 5.42
C VAL A 24 -57.24 -56.25 5.02
N LEU A 25 -56.36 -56.97 4.32
CA LEU A 25 -55.09 -56.44 3.82
C LEU A 25 -55.29 -55.35 2.75
N LEU A 26 -56.29 -55.48 1.89
CA LEU A 26 -56.65 -54.45 0.91
C LEU A 26 -57.17 -53.18 1.59
N HIS A 27 -58.02 -53.30 2.62
CA HIS A 27 -58.42 -52.16 3.43
C HIS A 27 -57.24 -51.51 4.15
N GLN A 28 -56.34 -52.30 4.75
CA GLN A 28 -55.11 -51.78 5.37
C GLN A 28 -54.24 -51.03 4.36
N LEU A 29 -54.08 -51.54 3.15
CA LEU A 29 -53.31 -50.89 2.09
C LEU A 29 -53.98 -49.59 1.64
N VAL A 30 -55.31 -49.56 1.48
CA VAL A 30 -56.05 -48.34 1.14
C VAL A 30 -55.93 -47.30 2.25
N ASP A 31 -56.02 -47.71 3.51
CA ASP A 31 -55.89 -46.81 4.66
C ASP A 31 -54.45 -46.28 4.79
N GLN A 32 -53.45 -47.13 4.54
CA GLN A 32 -52.04 -46.72 4.44
C GLN A 32 -51.81 -45.76 3.26
N SER A 33 -52.41 -46.02 2.10
CA SER A 33 -52.30 -45.17 0.92
C SER A 33 -52.91 -43.79 1.15
N LYS A 34 -54.08 -43.72 1.81
CA LYS A 34 -54.70 -42.46 2.23
C LYS A 34 -53.83 -41.70 3.23
N SER A 35 -53.29 -42.40 4.23
CA SER A 35 -52.37 -41.83 5.23
C SER A 35 -51.10 -41.27 4.58
N GLU A 36 -50.50 -42.02 3.66
CA GLU A 36 -49.29 -41.63 2.92
C GLU A 36 -49.55 -40.41 2.02
N ASN A 37 -50.69 -40.35 1.33
CA ASN A 37 -51.08 -39.18 0.54
C ASN A 37 -51.18 -37.91 1.41
N GLU A 38 -51.81 -37.99 2.58
CA GLU A 38 -51.89 -36.85 3.50
C GLU A 38 -50.49 -36.44 4.02
N ARG A 39 -49.61 -37.41 4.30
CA ARG A 39 -48.22 -37.11 4.67
C ARG A 39 -47.45 -36.45 3.54
N GLN A 40 -47.65 -36.86 2.29
CA GLN A 40 -47.02 -36.25 1.13
C GLN A 40 -47.50 -34.82 0.90
N LYS A 41 -48.80 -34.54 1.07
CA LYS A 41 -49.33 -33.16 1.03
C LYS A 41 -48.69 -32.28 2.10
N GLN A 42 -48.65 -32.75 3.35
CA GLN A 42 -48.01 -32.03 4.44
C GLN A 42 -46.50 -31.81 4.21
N ALA A 43 -45.80 -32.82 3.68
CA ALA A 43 -44.39 -32.72 3.34
C ALA A 43 -44.14 -31.68 2.23
N ARG A 44 -44.98 -31.67 1.19
CA ARG A 44 -44.91 -30.68 0.10
C ARG A 44 -45.17 -29.27 0.60
N ASP A 45 -46.17 -29.07 1.46
CA ASP A 45 -46.50 -27.75 2.00
C ASP A 45 -45.37 -27.24 2.91
N LYS A 46 -44.80 -28.12 3.75
CA LYS A 46 -43.60 -27.81 4.54
C LYS A 46 -42.39 -27.50 3.66
N GLN A 47 -42.18 -28.26 2.58
CA GLN A 47 -41.09 -28.04 1.64
C GLN A 47 -41.23 -26.68 0.94
N ALA A 48 -42.43 -26.31 0.52
CA ALA A 48 -42.69 -25.01 -0.11
C ALA A 48 -42.34 -23.85 0.85
N VAL A 49 -42.77 -23.95 2.12
CA VAL A 49 -42.43 -22.95 3.15
C VAL A 49 -40.93 -22.92 3.42
N THR A 50 -40.28 -24.08 3.57
CA THR A 50 -38.83 -24.17 3.81
C THR A 50 -38.04 -23.60 2.62
N SER A 51 -38.40 -23.93 1.38
CA SER A 51 -37.73 -23.39 0.19
C SER A 51 -37.93 -21.88 0.04
N ALA A 52 -39.12 -21.36 0.34
CA ALA A 52 -39.35 -19.92 0.37
C ALA A 52 -38.47 -19.23 1.43
N ASN A 53 -38.37 -19.81 2.62
CA ASN A 53 -37.50 -19.31 3.69
C ASN A 53 -36.02 -19.38 3.32
N GLU A 54 -35.58 -20.46 2.66
CA GLU A 54 -34.20 -20.59 2.18
C GLU A 54 -33.85 -19.51 1.15
N GLU A 55 -34.75 -19.20 0.22
CA GLU A 55 -34.52 -18.17 -0.79
C GLU A 55 -34.43 -16.77 -0.16
N VAL A 56 -35.30 -16.47 0.80
CA VAL A 56 -35.22 -15.23 1.60
C VAL A 56 -33.90 -15.18 2.38
N ASN A 57 -33.48 -16.28 3.02
CA ASN A 57 -32.23 -16.37 3.76
C ASN A 57 -31.01 -16.19 2.84
N ARG A 58 -31.02 -16.78 1.64
CA ARG A 58 -29.98 -16.58 0.62
C ARG A 58 -29.92 -15.12 0.18
N GLY A 59 -31.07 -14.49 -0.04
CA GLY A 59 -31.18 -13.07 -0.36
C GLY A 59 -30.61 -12.17 0.75
N GLN A 60 -30.95 -12.44 2.01
CA GLN A 60 -30.41 -11.72 3.17
C GLN A 60 -28.90 -11.92 3.31
N MET A 61 -28.40 -13.15 3.11
CA MET A 61 -26.98 -13.47 3.13
C MET A 61 -26.22 -12.75 1.99
N ALA A 62 -26.81 -12.68 0.79
CA ALA A 62 -26.23 -11.95 -0.33
C ALA A 62 -26.13 -10.44 -0.03
N ARG A 63 -27.19 -9.86 0.56
CA ARG A 63 -27.20 -8.45 1.01
C ARG A 63 -26.14 -8.20 2.08
N LEU A 64 -26.01 -9.09 3.06
CA LEU A 64 -25.00 -9.00 4.11
C LEU A 64 -23.58 -9.03 3.52
N LYS A 65 -23.30 -9.99 2.64
CA LYS A 65 -22.01 -10.08 1.93
C LYS A 65 -21.71 -8.82 1.12
N SER A 66 -22.72 -8.27 0.44
CA SER A 66 -22.59 -7.02 -0.31
C SER A 66 -22.23 -5.86 0.61
N LYS A 67 -22.94 -5.70 1.73
CA LYS A 67 -22.69 -4.63 2.70
C LYS A 67 -21.34 -4.76 3.39
N TYR A 68 -20.92 -5.99 3.70
CA TYR A 68 -19.59 -6.25 4.23
C TYR A 68 -18.49 -5.83 3.25
N ARG A 69 -18.60 -6.23 1.97
CA ARG A 69 -17.64 -5.83 0.92
C ARG A 69 -17.61 -4.31 0.73
N GLU A 70 -18.78 -3.67 0.74
CA GLU A 70 -18.90 -2.22 0.64
C GLU A 70 -18.18 -1.50 1.81
N LEU A 71 -18.43 -1.93 3.05
CA LEU A 71 -17.75 -1.40 4.23
C LEU A 71 -16.24 -1.62 4.16
N GLN A 72 -15.82 -2.84 3.82
CA GLN A 72 -14.41 -3.16 3.68
C GLN A 72 -13.73 -2.26 2.65
N SER A 73 -14.38 -2.00 1.51
CA SER A 73 -13.89 -1.08 0.49
C SER A 73 -13.76 0.35 1.03
N ARG A 74 -14.78 0.86 1.72
CA ARG A 74 -14.76 2.21 2.32
C ARG A 74 -13.64 2.35 3.37
N PHE A 75 -13.44 1.33 4.21
CA PHE A 75 -12.35 1.32 5.21
C PHE A 75 -10.97 1.31 4.58
N LYS A 76 -10.77 0.61 3.45
CA LYS A 76 -9.49 0.64 2.73
C LYS A 76 -9.18 2.05 2.21
N VAL A 77 -10.17 2.71 1.60
CA VAL A 77 -10.02 4.08 1.08
C VAL A 77 -9.78 5.08 2.22
N LEU A 78 -10.53 4.99 3.32
CA LEU A 78 -10.32 5.82 4.50
C LEU A 78 -8.94 5.59 5.11
N GLY A 79 -8.49 4.34 5.20
CA GLY A 79 -7.15 3.99 5.69
C GLY A 79 -6.05 4.63 4.84
N LEU A 80 -6.19 4.59 3.51
CA LEU A 80 -5.27 5.27 2.60
C LEU A 80 -5.26 6.80 2.82
N ALA A 81 -6.43 7.43 2.97
CA ALA A 81 -6.52 8.86 3.22
C ALA A 81 -5.89 9.28 4.55
N ILE A 82 -6.09 8.48 5.61
CA ILE A 82 -5.45 8.69 6.93
C ILE A 82 -3.93 8.57 6.81
N ASP A 83 -3.44 7.51 6.15
CA ASP A 83 -2.00 7.31 5.92
C ASP A 83 -1.40 8.51 5.18
N ALA A 84 -2.05 8.99 4.11
CA ALA A 84 -1.60 10.15 3.35
C ALA A 84 -1.63 11.46 4.16
N ALA A 85 -2.69 11.70 4.94
CA ALA A 85 -2.82 12.89 5.78
C ALA A 85 -1.75 12.93 6.89
N GLN A 86 -1.50 11.79 7.55
CA GLN A 86 -0.47 11.67 8.58
C GLN A 86 0.93 12.00 8.03
N ILE A 87 1.19 11.62 6.78
CA ILE A 87 2.45 11.90 6.10
C ILE A 87 2.53 13.38 5.70
N GLY A 88 1.44 13.95 5.20
CA GLY A 88 1.33 15.38 4.92
C GLY A 88 1.68 16.23 6.14
N ILE A 89 1.10 15.92 7.31
CA ILE A 89 1.40 16.62 8.58
C ILE A 89 2.90 16.55 8.93
N GLN A 90 3.55 15.41 8.71
CA GLN A 90 4.99 15.24 8.97
C GLN A 90 5.88 15.92 7.93
N ALA A 91 5.43 15.99 6.68
CA ALA A 91 6.17 16.58 5.57
C ALA A 91 6.18 18.11 5.64
N THR A 92 5.07 18.74 6.05
CA THR A 92 4.93 20.20 6.11
C THR A 92 6.10 20.92 6.80
N PRO A 93 6.50 20.59 8.04
CA PRO A 93 7.62 21.27 8.68
C PRO A 93 8.96 21.05 7.96
N ILE A 94 9.15 19.89 7.31
CA ILE A 94 10.39 19.58 6.58
C ILE A 94 10.47 20.40 5.30
N ILE A 95 9.34 20.55 4.59
CA ILE A 95 9.25 21.40 3.40
C ILE A 95 9.49 22.86 3.77
N GLY A 96 8.90 23.35 4.87
CA GLY A 96 9.17 24.69 5.38
C GLY A 96 10.65 24.91 5.65
N GLU A 97 11.31 23.93 6.28
CA GLU A 97 12.76 23.98 6.55
C GLU A 97 13.60 24.07 5.26
N ILE A 98 13.25 23.30 4.22
CA ILE A 98 13.91 23.37 2.90
C ILE A 98 13.72 24.77 2.30
N MET A 99 12.50 25.33 2.35
CA MET A 99 12.23 26.66 1.81
C MET A 99 13.04 27.74 2.52
N ASP A 100 13.13 27.69 3.85
CA ASP A 100 13.91 28.64 4.65
C ASP A 100 15.41 28.56 4.30
N GLN A 101 15.95 27.35 4.13
CA GLN A 101 17.35 27.13 3.75
C GLN A 101 17.62 27.62 2.33
N GLN A 102 16.71 27.35 1.40
CA GLN A 102 16.84 27.82 0.02
C GLN A 102 16.80 29.35 -0.08
N GLN A 103 15.92 30.00 0.69
CA GLN A 103 15.90 31.45 0.78
C GLN A 103 17.22 32.02 1.32
N GLN A 104 17.83 31.34 2.31
CA GLN A 104 19.12 31.73 2.86
C GLN A 104 20.26 31.54 1.84
N ILE A 105 20.28 30.42 1.10
CA ILE A 105 21.26 30.14 0.04
C ILE A 105 21.19 31.23 -1.04
N ILE A 106 19.99 31.53 -1.54
CA ILE A 106 19.77 32.56 -2.57
C ILE A 106 20.23 33.93 -2.07
N SER A 107 19.91 34.29 -0.82
CA SER A 107 20.34 35.56 -0.22
C SER A 107 21.87 35.68 -0.18
N LEU A 108 22.54 34.65 0.37
CA LEU A 108 24.02 34.63 0.46
C LEU A 108 24.69 34.66 -0.91
N ALA A 109 24.14 33.94 -1.89
CA ALA A 109 24.66 33.88 -3.25
C ALA A 109 24.43 35.20 -4.01
N SER A 110 23.35 35.92 -3.72
CA SER A 110 23.06 37.24 -4.30
C SER A 110 23.99 38.32 -3.76
N ASP A 111 24.31 38.26 -2.46
CA ASP A 111 25.24 39.19 -1.81
C ASP A 111 26.69 39.03 -2.30
N ASP A 112 27.07 37.82 -2.71
CA ASP A 112 28.42 37.51 -3.18
C ASP A 112 28.40 36.51 -4.34
N PRO A 113 28.50 36.98 -5.59
CA PRO A 113 28.46 36.13 -6.78
C PRO A 113 29.52 35.02 -6.82
N LEU A 114 30.64 35.17 -6.09
CA LEU A 114 31.66 34.10 -5.97
C LEU A 114 31.13 32.88 -5.22
N LEU A 115 30.13 33.05 -4.35
CA LEU A 115 29.50 31.95 -3.61
C LEU A 115 28.55 31.12 -4.49
N ILE A 116 28.06 31.67 -5.61
CA ILE A 116 27.24 30.93 -6.59
C ILE A 116 28.00 29.71 -7.09
N ALA A 117 29.29 29.87 -7.42
CA ALA A 117 30.12 28.77 -7.92
C ALA A 117 30.27 27.63 -6.90
N LEU A 118 30.20 27.93 -5.60
CA LEU A 118 30.24 26.93 -4.54
C LEU A 118 28.89 26.22 -4.33
N ALA A 119 27.79 26.91 -4.64
CA ALA A 119 26.44 26.40 -4.44
C ALA A 119 25.88 25.64 -5.65
N LEU A 120 26.34 25.96 -6.86
CA LEU A 120 25.73 25.52 -8.12
C LEU A 120 25.59 24.00 -8.23
N ASP A 121 26.67 23.25 -7.99
CA ASP A 121 26.67 21.79 -8.15
C ASP A 121 25.76 21.11 -7.13
N VAL A 122 25.77 21.60 -5.88
CA VAL A 122 24.93 21.07 -4.82
C VAL A 122 23.46 21.38 -5.08
N GLU A 123 23.15 22.59 -5.54
CA GLU A 123 21.78 22.97 -5.87
C GLU A 123 21.24 22.21 -7.08
N ALA A 124 22.08 21.93 -8.09
CA ALA A 124 21.72 21.08 -9.21
C ALA A 124 21.37 19.64 -8.78
N ASP A 125 22.14 19.06 -7.85
CA ASP A 125 21.83 17.75 -7.26
C ASP A 125 20.52 17.78 -6.44
N LEU A 126 20.28 18.85 -5.67
CA LEU A 126 19.04 19.03 -4.91
C LEU A 126 17.81 19.13 -5.81
N VAL A 127 17.90 19.85 -6.92
CA VAL A 127 16.83 19.91 -7.93
C VAL A 127 16.61 18.53 -8.55
N GLY A 128 17.68 17.79 -8.86
CA GLY A 128 17.59 16.42 -9.35
C GLY A 128 16.87 15.48 -8.38
N GLN A 129 17.24 15.51 -7.10
CA GLN A 129 16.60 14.71 -6.04
C GLN A 129 15.13 15.09 -5.86
N SER A 130 14.83 16.39 -5.89
CA SER A 130 13.46 16.89 -5.81
C SER A 130 12.61 16.41 -6.98
N HIS A 131 13.15 16.43 -8.20
CA HIS A 131 12.47 15.94 -9.40
C HIS A 131 12.20 14.42 -9.33
N LEU A 132 13.17 13.62 -8.87
CA LEU A 132 12.98 12.18 -8.65
C LEU A 132 11.88 11.92 -7.62
N LEU A 133 11.87 12.66 -6.51
CA LEU A 133 10.84 12.57 -5.49
C LEU A 133 9.45 12.97 -6.04
N SER A 134 9.37 14.02 -6.85
CA SER A 134 8.13 14.42 -7.52
C SER A 134 7.62 13.33 -8.47
N ASN A 135 8.50 12.71 -9.26
CA ASN A 135 8.13 11.60 -10.14
C ASN A 135 7.65 10.37 -9.36
N TYR A 136 8.29 10.08 -8.23
CA TYR A 136 7.85 9.03 -7.32
C TYR A 136 6.45 9.32 -6.76
N LEU A 137 6.20 10.54 -6.28
CA LEU A 137 4.87 10.97 -5.82
C LEU A 137 3.82 10.92 -6.93
N TYR A 138 4.18 11.30 -8.15
CA TYR A 138 3.31 11.17 -9.31
C TYR A 138 2.97 9.72 -9.61
N GLY A 139 3.96 8.82 -9.58
CA GLY A 139 3.76 7.38 -9.74
C GLY A 139 2.83 6.79 -8.68
N LEU A 140 2.96 7.22 -7.43
CA LEU A 140 2.04 6.85 -6.35
C LEU A 140 0.62 7.37 -6.59
N ALA A 141 0.47 8.61 -7.03
CA ALA A 141 -0.82 9.22 -7.31
C ALA A 141 -1.55 8.52 -8.48
N VAL A 142 -0.82 8.17 -9.55
CA VAL A 142 -1.37 7.40 -10.67
C VAL A 142 -1.76 5.98 -10.24
N SER A 143 -1.00 5.38 -9.32
CA SER A 143 -1.21 3.99 -8.85
C SER A 143 -2.14 3.90 -7.63
N ILE A 144 -3.05 4.86 -7.42
CA ILE A 144 -3.86 4.95 -6.20
C ILE A 144 -4.79 3.73 -6.01
N ALA A 145 -5.24 3.13 -7.10
CA ALA A 145 -6.06 1.91 -7.08
C ALA A 145 -5.27 0.71 -6.53
N ASP A 146 -3.99 0.60 -6.88
CA ASP A 146 -3.10 -0.45 -6.39
C ASP A 146 -2.71 -0.18 -4.93
N LEU A 147 -2.44 1.07 -4.57
CA LEU A 147 -2.19 1.48 -3.18
C LEU A 147 -3.37 1.11 -2.27
N ASN A 148 -4.61 1.30 -2.72
CA ASN A 148 -5.81 0.92 -1.96
C ASN A 148 -5.92 -0.61 -1.73
N GLN A 149 -5.30 -1.42 -2.59
CA GLN A 149 -5.28 -2.88 -2.46
C GLN A 149 -4.15 -3.39 -1.56
N MET A 150 -3.12 -2.57 -1.31
CA MET A 150 -1.99 -2.90 -0.44
C MET A 150 -2.37 -2.96 1.04
N LYS A 151 -1.58 -3.69 1.83
CA LYS A 151 -1.68 -3.67 3.30
C LYS A 151 -1.27 -2.28 3.81
N SER A 152 -1.85 -1.85 4.94
CA SER A 152 -1.51 -0.56 5.55
C SER A 152 -0.01 -0.46 5.92
N SER A 153 0.63 -1.56 6.32
CA SER A 153 2.08 -1.62 6.54
C SER A 153 2.89 -1.22 5.31
N ASP A 154 2.49 -1.75 4.14
CA ASP A 154 3.25 -1.59 2.91
C ASP A 154 3.08 -0.17 2.37
N ARG A 155 1.88 0.40 2.49
CA ARG A 155 1.65 1.83 2.20
C ARG A 155 2.49 2.75 3.09
N LYS A 156 2.62 2.43 4.38
CA LYS A 156 3.46 3.21 5.31
C LYS A 156 4.93 3.17 4.92
N ILE A 157 5.42 2.06 4.36
CA ILE A 157 6.79 1.98 3.82
C ILE A 157 6.93 2.93 2.62
N LEU A 158 5.98 2.89 1.67
CA LEU A 158 6.01 3.74 0.48
C LEU A 158 5.94 5.23 0.82
N PHE A 159 5.03 5.64 1.69
CA PHE A 159 4.95 7.03 2.12
C PHE A 159 6.09 7.42 3.08
N GLY A 160 6.59 6.48 3.87
CA GLY A 160 7.76 6.67 4.74
C GLY A 160 9.02 7.00 3.93
N HIS A 161 9.18 6.40 2.75
CA HIS A 161 10.26 6.75 1.82
C HIS A 161 10.23 8.23 1.43
N VAL A 162 9.05 8.82 1.21
CA VAL A 162 8.90 10.27 0.93
C VAL A 162 9.50 11.11 2.05
N LEU A 163 9.21 10.77 3.31
CA LEU A 163 9.76 11.49 4.46
C LEU A 163 11.27 11.35 4.57
N ILE A 164 11.83 10.20 4.19
CA ILE A 164 13.28 9.99 4.18
C ILE A 164 13.93 10.88 3.13
N GLU A 165 13.41 10.92 1.91
CA GLU A 165 13.94 11.76 0.84
C GLU A 165 13.79 13.25 1.15
N LEU A 166 12.66 13.70 1.70
CA LEU A 166 12.51 15.08 2.17
C LEU A 166 13.55 15.45 3.23
N ARG A 167 13.81 14.57 4.21
CA ARG A 167 14.85 14.81 5.24
C ARG A 167 16.24 14.85 4.65
N ARG A 168 16.51 14.04 3.62
CA ARG A 168 17.79 14.05 2.91
C ARG A 168 18.00 15.40 2.21
N ILE A 169 17.00 15.88 1.48
CA ILE A 169 17.03 17.20 0.81
C ILE A 169 17.21 18.32 1.84
N ALA A 170 16.46 18.30 2.93
CA ALA A 170 16.59 19.26 4.03
C ALA A 170 17.98 19.22 4.69
N GLY A 171 18.54 18.03 4.90
CA GLY A 171 19.89 17.87 5.45
C GLY A 171 20.96 18.48 4.55
N ALA A 172 20.88 18.21 3.24
CA ALA A 172 21.82 18.72 2.26
C ALA A 172 21.70 20.24 2.05
N SER A 173 20.47 20.78 1.95
CA SER A 173 20.24 22.23 1.86
C SER A 173 20.73 22.97 3.11
N ARG A 174 20.50 22.43 4.32
CA ARG A 174 21.09 22.95 5.57
C ARG A 174 22.61 22.99 5.52
N GLY A 175 23.24 21.91 5.05
CA GLY A 175 24.68 21.77 4.94
C GLY A 175 25.28 22.82 4.00
N LEU A 176 24.61 23.06 2.86
CA LEU A 176 24.98 24.08 1.90
C LEU A 176 24.86 25.49 2.50
N ALA A 177 23.71 25.82 3.09
CA ALA A 177 23.46 27.13 3.70
C ALA A 177 24.53 27.46 4.77
N LYS A 178 24.88 26.50 5.63
CA LYS A 178 25.95 26.66 6.63
C LYS A 178 27.32 26.88 5.99
N SER A 179 27.64 26.12 4.94
CA SER A 179 28.92 26.25 4.22
C SER A 179 29.07 27.64 3.59
N LEU A 180 28.00 28.14 2.95
CA LEU A 180 27.97 29.48 2.35
C LEU A 180 28.09 30.57 3.42
N LEU A 181 27.40 30.42 4.54
CA LEU A 181 27.48 31.38 5.66
C LEU A 181 28.91 31.44 6.22
N SER A 182 29.55 30.28 6.43
CA SER A 182 30.94 30.22 6.88
C SER A 182 31.90 30.83 5.87
N ALA A 183 31.72 30.59 4.57
CA ALA A 183 32.52 31.17 3.51
C ALA A 183 32.38 32.71 3.46
N SER A 184 31.14 33.20 3.53
CA SER A 184 30.83 34.63 3.59
C SER A 184 31.50 35.31 4.80
N ASN A 185 31.36 34.72 5.99
CA ASN A 185 31.97 35.23 7.21
C ASN A 185 33.50 35.25 7.16
N LYS A 186 34.13 34.18 6.65
CA LYS A 186 35.58 34.12 6.47
C LYS A 186 36.07 35.21 5.52
N LYS A 187 35.36 35.44 4.42
CA LYS A 187 35.71 36.51 3.46
C LYS A 187 35.53 37.90 4.07
N ARG A 188 34.50 38.13 4.90
CA ARG A 188 34.34 39.38 5.66
C ARG A 188 35.47 39.59 6.65
N LEU A 189 35.86 38.56 7.40
CA LEU A 189 36.97 38.64 8.35
C LEU A 189 38.30 38.92 7.66
N ASN A 190 38.58 38.27 6.52
CA ASN A 190 39.78 38.53 5.72
C ASN A 190 39.81 39.98 5.20
N ARG A 191 38.66 40.54 4.78
CA ARG A 191 38.55 41.96 4.39
C ARG A 191 38.78 42.93 5.54
N LEU A 192 38.50 42.51 6.78
CA LEU A 192 38.71 43.31 7.99
C LEU A 192 40.12 43.14 8.57
N ASN A 193 40.97 42.28 8.01
CA ASN A 193 42.36 42.15 8.42
C ASN A 193 43.25 43.08 7.56
N PRO A 194 43.53 44.32 8.00
CA PRO A 194 44.37 45.26 7.26
C PRO A 194 45.84 44.79 7.17
N PHE A 195 46.22 43.72 7.88
CA PHE A 195 47.56 43.17 7.91
C PHE A 195 47.78 41.91 7.07
N GLY A 196 46.72 41.37 6.46
CA GLY A 196 46.83 40.15 5.66
C GLY A 196 47.73 40.29 4.43
N GLU A 197 47.76 41.48 3.83
CA GLU A 197 48.56 41.78 2.64
C GLU A 197 50.05 41.99 3.01
N TYR A 198 50.32 42.69 4.12
CA TYR A 198 51.69 42.93 4.61
C TYR A 198 52.42 41.64 4.97
N VAL A 199 51.74 40.62 5.53
CA VAL A 199 52.38 39.33 5.85
C VAL A 199 52.86 38.59 4.59
N GLN A 200 52.16 38.75 3.46
CA GLN A 200 52.58 38.16 2.18
C GLN A 200 53.72 38.96 1.54
N GLU A 201 53.69 40.30 1.62
CA GLU A 201 54.81 41.14 1.18
C GLU A 201 56.09 40.85 1.97
N ASP A 202 56.00 40.74 3.30
CA ASP A 202 57.15 40.45 4.16
C ASP A 202 57.79 39.10 3.82
N LYS A 203 56.97 38.06 3.59
CA LYS A 203 57.47 36.76 3.14
C LYS A 203 58.21 36.86 1.81
N ARG A 204 57.63 37.60 0.87
CA ARG A 204 58.19 37.75 -0.48
C ARG A 204 59.50 38.54 -0.44
N LEU A 205 59.57 39.58 0.39
CA LEU A 205 60.79 40.35 0.63
C LEU A 205 61.90 39.46 1.24
N VAL A 206 61.56 38.64 2.23
CA VAL A 206 62.50 37.70 2.84
C VAL A 206 62.98 36.66 1.83
N GLU A 207 62.09 36.11 1.00
CA GLU A 207 62.48 35.17 -0.07
C GLU A 207 63.39 35.82 -1.13
N ASP A 208 63.13 37.06 -1.51
CA ASP A 208 63.97 37.82 -2.44
C ASP A 208 65.35 38.12 -1.85
N ILE A 209 65.41 38.51 -0.57
CA ILE A 209 66.68 38.70 0.17
C ILE A 209 67.46 37.38 0.24
N LEU A 210 66.81 36.28 0.60
CA LEU A 210 67.44 34.96 0.68
C LEU A 210 67.93 34.48 -0.70
N ARG A 211 67.19 34.75 -1.78
CA ARG A 211 67.63 34.47 -3.15
C ARG A 211 68.85 35.30 -3.54
N GLN A 212 68.86 36.60 -3.26
CA GLN A 212 70.00 37.46 -3.57
C GLN A 212 71.23 37.06 -2.78
N ILE A 213 71.09 36.72 -1.50
CA ILE A 213 72.19 36.18 -0.69
C ILE A 213 72.70 34.85 -1.27
N ALA A 214 71.81 33.95 -1.72
CA ALA A 214 72.20 32.68 -2.32
C ALA A 214 72.97 32.86 -3.64
N ILE A 215 72.55 33.81 -4.49
CA ILE A 215 73.23 34.17 -5.75
C ILE A 215 74.62 34.74 -5.45
N LEU A 216 74.74 35.61 -4.44
CA LEU A 216 76.02 36.24 -4.04
C LEU A 216 76.99 35.28 -3.34
N LYS A 217 76.51 34.11 -2.90
CA LYS A 217 77.31 33.10 -2.16
C LYS A 217 77.80 31.94 -3.05
N GLN A 218 77.38 31.89 -4.31
CA GLN A 218 77.99 31.00 -5.31
C GLN A 218 79.15 31.78 -5.98
N PRO A 219 80.41 31.31 -5.86
CA PRO A 219 81.58 31.97 -6.46
C PRO A 219 81.58 31.93 -7.99
#